data_AF-A0A917PDI1-F1
#
_entry.id   AF-A0A917PDI1-F1
#
_cell.length_a   1.000
_cell.length_b   1.000
_cell.length_c   1.000
_cell.angle_alpha   90.00
_cell.angle_beta   90.00
_cell.angle_gamma   90.00
#
_symmetry.space_group_name_H-M   'P 1'
#
loop_
_entity.id
_entity.type
_entity.pdbx_description
1 polymer ?
#
loop_
_entity_poly.entity_id
_entity_poly.type
_entity_poly.pdbx_seq_one_letter_code
_entity_poly.pdbx_strand_id
1 'polypeptide(L)' 'MLVVEDVVTSGGQIVLSAVDLRGLGAQVQEALCVIDREQGGADALAAEGIGLLSLLTAAGLRAAAV' A
#
# COMPACT_ATOMS: atom_id res chain seq x y z
N MET A 1 -3.19 6.80 11.42
CA MET A 1 -4.11 5.74 10.94
C MET A 1 -3.37 4.88 9.95
N LEU A 2 -3.54 3.57 10.05
CA LEU A 2 -2.90 2.57 9.18
C LEU A 2 -3.98 1.94 8.30
N VAL A 3 -3.80 2.00 6.98
CA VAL A 3 -4.62 1.24 6.04
C VAL A 3 -4.07 -0.18 5.97
N VAL A 4 -4.93 -1.19 5.99
CA VAL A 4 -4.52 -2.60 5.89
C VAL A 4 -5.20 -3.21 4.67
N GLU A 5 -4.39 -3.78 3.79
CA GLU A 5 -4.82 -4.45 2.56
C GLU A 5 -4.23 -5.85 2.48
N ASP A 6 -4.86 -6.74 1.72
CA ASP A 6 -4.27 -8.05 1.43
C ASP A 6 -3.13 -7.92 0.42
N VAL A 7 -3.36 -7.24 -0.70
CA VAL A 7 -2.46 -7.14 -1.83
C VAL A 7 -2.43 -5.72 -2.37
N VAL A 8 -1.23 -5.20 -2.60
CA VAL A 8 -1.04 -3.91 -3.28
C VAL A 8 -0.54 -4.13 -4.69
N THR A 9 -1.28 -3.61 -5.67
CA THR A 9 -0.89 -3.56 -7.09
C THR A 9 -0.40 -2.16 -7.45
N SER A 10 -1.30 -1.29 -7.93
CA SER A 10 -0.99 0.11 -8.28
C SER A 10 -1.19 1.09 -7.13
N GLY A 11 -1.79 0.66 -6.01
CA GLY A 11 -2.06 1.52 -4.84
C GLY A 11 -3.21 2.53 -5.00
N GLY A 12 -3.85 2.62 -6.18
CA GLY A 12 -4.84 3.65 -6.46
C GLY A 12 -6.06 3.66 -5.53
N GLN A 13 -6.56 2.49 -5.13
CA GLN A 13 -7.71 2.41 -4.21
C GLN A 13 -7.37 2.93 -2.81
N ILE A 14 -6.16 2.63 -2.32
CA ILE A 14 -5.68 3.13 -1.03
C ILE A 14 -5.56 4.65 -1.06
N VAL A 15 -5.04 5.22 -2.16
CA VAL A 15 -4.95 6.67 -2.35
C VAL A 15 -6.33 7.33 -2.26
N LEU A 16 -7.31 6.82 -3.03
CA LEU A 16 -8.68 7.36 -3.01
C LEU A 16 -9.28 7.32 -1.60
N SER A 17 -9.18 6.18 -0.92
CA SER A 17 -9.69 6.03 0.44
C SER A 17 -8.95 6.90 1.46
N ALA A 18 -7.63 7.09 1.30
CA ALA A 18 -6.85 7.97 2.16
C ALA A 18 -7.23 9.45 1.96
N VAL A 19 -7.50 9.88 0.73
CA VAL A 19 -7.99 11.23 0.42
C VAL A 19 -9.35 11.46 1.06
N ASP A 20 -10.30 10.53 0.92
CA ASP A 20 -11.63 10.62 1.52
C ASP A 20 -11.53 10.73 3.05
N LEU A 21 -10.71 9.89 3.69
CA LEU A 21 -10.52 9.88 5.14
C LEU A 21 -9.82 11.15 5.64
N ARG A 22 -8.81 11.65 4.92
CA ARG A 22 -8.16 12.94 5.23
C ARG A 22 -9.15 14.10 5.10
N GLY A 23 -10.08 14.05 4.14
CA GLY A 23 -11.17 15.02 4.02
C GLY A 23 -12.10 15.07 5.25
N LEU A 24 -12.18 13.96 6.00
CA LEU A 24 -12.91 13.85 7.27
C LEU A 24 -12.04 14.17 8.50
N GLY A 25 -10.81 14.63 8.31
CA GLY A 25 -9.87 14.98 9.38
C GLY A 25 -8.99 13.82 9.87
N ALA A 26 -9.00 12.66 9.21
CA ALA A 26 -8.14 11.54 9.59
C ALA A 26 -6.68 11.77 9.14
N GLN A 27 -5.73 11.33 9.96
CA GLN A 27 -4.32 11.30 9.59
C GLN A 27 -3.95 9.92 9.05
N VAL A 28 -3.82 9.80 7.74
CA VAL A 28 -3.43 8.57 7.03
C VAL A 28 -2.00 8.71 6.55
N GLN A 29 -1.07 7.93 7.09
CA GLN A 29 0.38 8.07 6.83
C GLN A 29 1.04 6.77 6.38
N GLU A 30 0.38 5.64 6.62
CA GLU A 30 0.93 4.32 6.32
C GLU A 30 -0.15 3.39 5.76
N ALA A 31 0.30 2.49 4.89
CA ALA A 31 -0.45 1.33 4.43
C ALA A 31 0.40 0.08 4.67
N LEU A 32 -0.23 -0.98 5.18
CA LEU A 32 0.36 -2.30 5.35
C LEU A 32 -0.34 -3.28 4.42
N CYS A 33 0.44 -4.10 3.71
CA CYS A 33 -0.09 -5.22 2.96
C CYS A 33 0.66 -6.53 3.20
N VAL A 34 0.00 -7.64 2.90
CA VAL A 34 0.66 -8.95 2.94
C VAL A 34 1.59 -9.08 1.73
N ILE A 35 1.12 -8.72 0.53
CA ILE A 35 1.88 -8.86 -0.71
C ILE A 35 1.91 -7.54 -1.48
N ASP A 36 3.10 -6.98 -1.65
CA ASP A 36 3.35 -5.97 -2.67
C ASP A 36 3.62 -6.67 -4.02
N ARG A 37 2.80 -6.38 -5.03
CA ARG A 37 2.96 -6.93 -6.38
C ARG A 37 4.06 -6.27 -7.20
N GLU A 38 4.68 -5.22 -6.68
CA GLU A 38 5.76 -4.46 -7.32
C GLU A 38 5.27 -3.84 -8.66
N GLN A 39 4.03 -3.35 -8.69
CA GLN A 39 3.37 -2.77 -9.86
C GLN A 39 3.18 -1.25 -9.74
N GLY A 40 4.07 -0.57 -9.01
CA GLY A 40 4.07 0.88 -8.80
C GLY A 40 3.26 1.37 -7.60
N GLY A 41 2.69 0.48 -6.78
CA GLY A 41 1.91 0.86 -5.60
C GLY A 41 2.69 1.64 -4.55
N ALA A 42 3.95 1.27 -4.28
CA ALA A 42 4.81 2.01 -3.34
C ALA A 42 5.01 3.47 -3.78
N ASP A 43 5.31 3.69 -5.07
CA ASP A 43 5.53 5.03 -5.62
C ASP A 43 4.25 5.87 -5.61
N ALA A 44 3.12 5.27 -5.97
CA ALA A 44 1.82 5.94 -5.95
C ALA A 44 1.42 6.40 -4.54
N LEU A 45 1.68 5.56 -3.52
CA LEU A 45 1.45 5.91 -2.12
C LEU A 45 2.41 6.98 -1.61
N ALA A 46 3.70 6.87 -1.96
CA ALA A 46 4.71 7.84 -1.57
C ALA A 46 4.41 9.25 -2.12
N ALA A 47 3.88 9.34 -3.34
CA ALA A 47 3.43 10.60 -3.95
C ALA A 47 2.34 11.32 -3.12
N GLU A 48 1.55 10.56 -2.36
CA GLU A 48 0.50 11.05 -1.46
C GLU A 48 0.97 11.15 0.01
N GLY A 49 2.27 10.99 0.26
CA GLY A 49 2.85 11.00 1.61
C GLY A 49 2.41 9.80 2.46
N ILE A 50 2.16 8.65 1.84
CA ILE A 50 1.79 7.39 2.51
C ILE A 50 2.94 6.39 2.32
N GLY A 51 3.48 5.88 3.43
CA GLY A 51 4.48 4.80 3.40
C GLY A 51 3.82 3.44 3.16
N LEU A 52 4.40 2.60 2.29
CA LEU A 52 3.98 1.21 2.11
C LEU A 52 4.89 0.28 2.92
N LEU A 53 4.28 -0.49 3.82
CA LEU A 53 4.89 -1.63 4.50
C LEU A 53 4.33 -2.90 3.86
N SER A 54 5.21 -3.83 3.48
CA SER A 54 4.79 -5.13 2.93
C SER A 54 5.48 -6.28 3.64
N LEU A 55 4.75 -7.38 3.88
CA LEU A 55 5.33 -8.59 4.45
C LEU A 55 6.15 -9.36 3.42
N LEU A 56 5.65 -9.42 2.18
CA LEU A 56 6.28 -10.08 1.05
C LEU A 56 6.20 -9.18 -0.17
N THR A 57 7.22 -9.25 -1.02
CA THR A 57 7.11 -8.79 -2.40
C THR A 57 6.72 -9.97 -3.31
N ALA A 58 6.17 -9.68 -4.49
CA ALA A 58 5.88 -10.71 -5.48
C ALA A 58 7.16 -11.47 -5.89
N ALA A 59 8.30 -10.78 -6.01
CA ALA A 59 9.59 -11.42 -6.21
C ALA A 59 9.94 -12.38 -5.05
N GLY A 60 9.81 -11.92 -3.80
CA GLY A 60 10.08 -12.75 -2.61
C GLY A 60 9.19 -13.98 -2.52
N LEU A 61 7.88 -13.82 -2.78
CA LEU A 61 6.94 -14.93 -2.75
C LEU A 61 7.25 -15.98 -3.83
N ARG A 62 7.59 -15.54 -5.06
CA ARG A 62 7.99 -16.47 -6.14
C ARG A 62 9.27 -17.23 -5.79
N ALA A 63 10.24 -16.58 -5.16
CA ALA A 63 11.49 -17.21 -4.76
C ALA A 63 11.33 -18.26 -3.64
N ALA A 64 10.30 -18.13 -2.79
CA ALA A 64 10.03 -19.09 -1.72
C ALA A 64 9.17 -20.30 -2.16
N ALA A 65 8.61 -20.26 -3.37
CA ALA A 65 7.71 -21.29 -3.90
C ALA A 65 8.45 -22.38 -4.72
N VAL A 66 9.78 -22.34 -4.78
CA VAL A 66 10.67 -23.30 -5.46
C VAL A 66 11.47 -24.10 -4.44
#